data_AF-A0A9C9KQ44-F1
#
_entry.id   AF-A0A9C9KQ44-F1
#
_cell.length_a   1.000
_cell.length_b   1.000
_cell.length_c   1.000
_cell.angle_alpha   90.00
_cell.angle_beta   90.00
_cell.angle_gamma   90.00
#
_symmetry.space_group_name_H-M   'P 1'
#
loop_
_entity.id
_entity.type
_entity.pdbx_description
1 polymer ?
#
loop_
_entity_poly.entity_id
_entity_poly.type
_entity_poly.pdbx_seq_one_letter_code
_entity_poly.pdbx_strand_id
1 'polypeptide(L)'
;MVMVHPSCRLRRSALFVPADKIRAIEKSRTQAADALLFDLEDAVAPANKQQARDQLTRTLNIGCWQCLEKIVRINSDGNTL
;
A
#
# COMPACT_ATOMS: atom_id res chain seq x y z
N MET A 1 -19.18 3.63 28.86
CA MET A 1 -18.04 3.20 28.01
C MET A 1 -18.61 2.41 26.85
N VAL A 2 -18.83 3.04 25.69
CA VAL A 2 -19.34 2.34 24.50
C VAL A 2 -18.17 1.66 23.81
N MET A 3 -18.15 0.33 23.83
CA MET A 3 -17.21 -0.47 23.04
C MET A 3 -17.69 -0.41 21.59
N VAL A 4 -17.09 0.47 20.81
CA VAL A 4 -17.32 0.51 19.36
C VAL A 4 -16.71 -0.78 18.81
N HIS A 5 -17.54 -1.73 18.41
CA HIS A 5 -17.05 -2.89 17.68
C HIS A 5 -16.43 -2.34 16.39
N PRO A 6 -15.18 -2.68 16.03
CA PRO A 6 -14.61 -2.22 14.78
C PRO A 6 -15.56 -2.68 13.68
N SER A 7 -16.12 -1.71 12.96
CA SER A 7 -16.97 -1.97 11.79
C SER A 7 -16.27 -3.03 10.95
N CYS A 8 -16.90 -4.20 10.79
CA CYS A 8 -16.33 -5.31 10.03
C CYS A 8 -15.98 -4.81 8.62
N ARG A 9 -14.70 -4.48 8.39
CA ARG A 9 -14.23 -4.07 7.07
C ARG A 9 -14.04 -5.33 6.26
N LEU A 10 -14.84 -5.47 5.21
CA LEU A 10 -14.72 -6.58 4.27
C LEU A 10 -13.32 -6.52 3.61
N ARG A 11 -12.62 -7.65 3.63
CA ARG A 11 -11.32 -7.86 2.97
C ARG A 11 -11.43 -9.07 2.04
N ARG A 12 -12.40 -9.05 1.12
CA ARG A 12 -12.66 -10.17 0.20
C ARG A 12 -11.59 -10.25 -0.87
N SER A 13 -10.99 -9.11 -1.21
CA SER A 13 -9.91 -8.99 -2.18
C SER A 13 -8.83 -8.03 -1.69
N ALA A 14 -7.58 -8.45 -1.87
CA ALA A 14 -6.37 -7.72 -1.52
C ALA A 14 -5.48 -7.64 -2.77
N LEU A 15 -5.24 -6.43 -3.27
CA LEU A 15 -4.38 -6.21 -4.43
C LEU A 15 -2.98 -5.83 -3.97
N PHE A 16 -1.99 -6.67 -4.28
CA PHE A 16 -0.58 -6.36 -4.07
C PHE A 16 -0.08 -5.40 -5.14
N VAL A 17 0.59 -4.33 -4.70
CA VAL A 17 1.09 -3.25 -5.54
C VAL A 17 2.56 -2.97 -5.19
N PRO A 18 3.52 -3.23 -6.08
CA PRO A 18 4.92 -2.88 -5.83
C PRO A 18 5.09 -1.35 -5.77
N ALA A 19 5.73 -0.85 -4.71
CA ALA A 19 5.82 0.59 -4.44
C ALA A 19 6.84 1.34 -5.34
N ASP A 20 7.72 0.62 -6.04
CA ASP A 20 8.67 1.20 -7.00
C ASP A 20 8.10 1.39 -8.41
N LYS A 21 6.94 0.78 -8.73
CA LYS A 21 6.31 0.88 -10.05
C LYS A 21 5.17 1.88 -10.07
N ILE A 22 5.45 3.13 -10.47
CA ILE A 22 4.46 4.22 -10.46
C ILE A 22 3.18 3.87 -11.25
N ARG A 23 3.32 3.22 -12.41
CA ARG A 23 2.18 2.78 -13.24
C ARG A 23 1.26 1.80 -12.51
N ALA A 24 1.82 0.93 -11.66
CA ALA A 24 1.04 -0.02 -10.87
C ALA A 24 0.26 0.70 -9.76
N ILE A 25 0.88 1.68 -9.12
CA ILE A 25 0.25 2.53 -8.11
C ILE A 25 -0.88 3.38 -8.70
N GLU A 26 -0.65 4.00 -9.85
CA GLU A 26 -1.68 4.80 -10.52
C GLU A 26 -2.87 3.94 -10.94
N LYS A 27 -2.61 2.76 -11.51
CA LYS A 27 -3.66 1.82 -11.90
C LYS A 27 -4.45 1.29 -10.70
N SER A 28 -3.81 1.08 -9.55
CA SER A 28 -4.46 0.51 -8.36
C SER A 28 -5.51 1.44 -7.74
N ARG A 29 -5.37 2.77 -7.93
CA ARG A 29 -6.32 3.77 -7.41
C ARG A 29 -7.78 3.54 -7.82
N THR A 30 -8.01 2.93 -8.98
CA THR A 30 -9.33 2.71 -9.57
C THR A 30 -9.71 1.22 -9.66
N GLN A 31 -8.94 0.31 -9.06
CA GLN A 31 -9.29 -1.11 -9.05
C GLN A 31 -10.33 -1.40 -7.97
N ALA A 32 -11.25 -2.33 -8.26
CA ALA A 32 -12.30 -2.78 -7.34
C ALA A 32 -11.78 -3.77 -6.28
N ALA A 33 -10.67 -3.43 -5.62
CA ALA A 33 -10.13 -4.21 -4.52
C ALA A 33 -10.60 -3.63 -3.17
N ASP A 34 -10.96 -4.49 -2.23
CA ASP A 34 -11.33 -4.04 -0.89
C ASP A 34 -10.10 -3.45 -0.17
N ALA A 35 -8.92 -4.07 -0.34
CA ALA A 35 -7.65 -3.58 0.21
C ALA A 35 -6.56 -3.45 -0.86
N LEU A 36 -5.77 -2.37 -0.77
CA LEU A 36 -4.52 -2.19 -1.52
C LEU A 36 -3.34 -2.42 -0.60
N LEU A 37 -2.47 -3.37 -0.94
CA LEU A 37 -1.27 -3.70 -0.18
C LEU A 37 -0.05 -3.19 -0.97
N PHE A 38 0.48 -2.04 -0.55
CA PHE A 38 1.70 -1.49 -1.12
C PHE A 38 2.91 -2.19 -0.54
N ASP A 39 3.73 -2.75 -1.40
CA ASP A 39 4.87 -3.56 -1.00
C ASP A 39 6.18 -2.79 -1.13
N LEU A 40 6.88 -2.60 -0.01
CA LEU A 40 8.25 -2.08 0.06
C LEU A 40 9.29 -3.18 0.33
N GLU A 41 8.84 -4.43 0.48
CA GLU A 41 9.69 -5.58 0.81
C GLU A 41 10.16 -6.29 -0.46
N ASP A 42 9.74 -7.54 -0.68
CA ASP A 42 10.36 -8.40 -1.69
C ASP A 42 10.05 -7.99 -3.14
N ALA A 43 8.96 -7.26 -3.35
CA ALA A 43 8.60 -6.78 -4.69
C ALA A 43 9.42 -5.56 -5.14
N VAL A 44 10.28 -5.00 -4.27
CA VAL A 44 11.13 -3.84 -4.55
C VAL A 44 12.60 -4.21 -4.46
N ALA A 45 13.34 -3.96 -5.54
CA ALA A 45 14.78 -4.18 -5.55
C ALA A 45 15.47 -3.30 -4.48
N PRO A 46 16.54 -3.77 -3.79
CA PRO A 46 17.21 -3.01 -2.75
C PRO A 46 17.60 -1.58 -3.15
N ALA A 47 18.12 -1.41 -4.38
CA ALA A 47 18.51 -0.11 -4.92
C ALA A 47 17.34 0.88 -5.08
N ASN A 48 16.10 0.38 -5.20
CA ASN A 48 14.91 1.20 -5.43
C ASN A 48 14.15 1.52 -4.14
N LYS A 49 14.57 0.99 -2.98
CA LYS A 49 13.79 1.12 -1.74
C LYS A 49 13.55 2.56 -1.31
N GLN A 50 14.59 3.40 -1.36
CA GLN A 50 14.45 4.81 -1.01
C GLN A 50 13.48 5.53 -1.95
N GLN A 51 13.65 5.34 -3.26
CA GLN A 51 12.75 5.90 -4.27
C GLN A 51 11.31 5.42 -4.08
N ALA A 52 11.10 4.13 -3.79
CA ALA A 52 9.79 3.55 -3.56
C ALA A 52 9.10 4.17 -2.34
N ARG A 53 9.83 4.38 -1.23
CA ARG A 53 9.32 5.06 -0.03
C ARG A 53 8.87 6.49 -0.35
N ASP A 54 9.70 7.25 -1.05
CA ASP A 54 9.40 8.64 -1.39
C ASP A 54 8.20 8.75 -2.34
N GLN A 55 8.16 7.89 -3.35
CA GLN A 55 7.08 7.83 -4.33
C GLN A 55 5.75 7.43 -3.68
N LEU A 56 5.76 6.39 -2.84
CA LEU A 56 4.57 5.93 -2.14
C LEU A 56 4.05 7.01 -1.18
N THR A 57 4.94 7.66 -0.42
CA THR A 57 4.58 8.76 0.49
C THR A 57 3.90 9.90 -0.26
N ARG A 58 4.49 10.37 -1.36
CA ARG A 58 3.89 11.42 -2.20
C ARG A 58 2.52 11.00 -2.71
N THR A 59 2.40 9.78 -3.23
CA THR A 59 1.17 9.25 -3.81
C THR A 59 0.03 9.16 -2.78
N LEU A 60 0.33 8.68 -1.57
CA LEU A 60 -0.66 8.54 -0.51
C LEU A 60 -1.21 9.89 -0.03
N ASN A 61 -0.43 10.97 -0.16
CA ASN A 61 -0.79 12.32 0.28
C ASN A 61 -1.65 13.12 -0.72
N ILE A 62 -1.66 12.77 -2.02
CA ILE A 62 -2.26 13.63 -3.08
C ILE A 62 -3.39 12.97 -3.87
N GLY A 63 -3.77 11.74 -3.56
CA GLY A 63 -4.68 10.94 -4.40
C GLY A 63 -6.05 10.65 -3.80
N CYS A 64 -7.08 10.66 -4.65
CA CYS A 64 -8.36 9.99 -4.38
C CYS A 64 -8.20 8.47 -4.62
N TRP A 65 -8.76 7.66 -3.74
CA TRP A 65 -8.65 6.19 -3.77
C TRP A 65 -10.06 5.58 -3.74
N GLN A 66 -10.32 4.59 -4.60
CA GLN A 66 -11.61 3.89 -4.65
C GLN A 66 -11.66 2.64 -3.75
N CYS A 67 -10.56 2.29 -3.08
CA CYS A 67 -10.47 1.14 -2.17
C CYS A 67 -10.96 1.46 -0.75
N LEU A 68 -11.39 0.43 -0.02
CA LEU A 68 -11.83 0.57 1.38
C LEU A 68 -10.67 0.69 2.36
N GLU A 69 -9.52 0.08 2.03
CA GLU A 69 -8.35 0.05 2.90
C GLU A 69 -7.02 0.14 2.13
N LYS A 70 -6.04 0.82 2.72
CA LYS A 70 -4.67 0.93 2.23
C LYS A 70 -3.72 0.42 3.30
N ILE A 71 -2.89 -0.54 2.94
CA ILE A 71 -1.92 -1.22 3.81
C ILE A 71 -0.54 -1.05 3.17
N VAL A 72 0.48 -0.84 3.99
CA VAL A 72 1.88 -0.80 3.54
C VAL A 72 2.63 -1.94 4.21
N ARG A 73 3.19 -2.85 3.41
CA ARG A 73 4.14 -3.86 3.88
C ARG A 73 5.52 -3.22 3.93
N ILE A 74 6.02 -3.04 5.14
CA ILE A 74 7.36 -2.50 5.40
C ILE A 74 8.40 -3.62 5.42
N ASN A 75 9.66 -3.24 5.31
CA ASN A 75 10.78 -4.18 5.44
C ASN A 75 10.93 -4.66 6.89
N SER A 76 11.42 -5.89 7.06
CA SER A 76 11.93 -6.39 8.34
C SER A 76 13.15 -5.60 8.83
N ASP A 77 13.33 -5.57 10.15
CA ASP A 77 14.32 -4.76 10.88
C ASP A 77 15.79 -5.00 10.45
N GLY A 78 16.08 -6.12 9.78
CA GLY A 78 17.42 -6.46 9.28
C GLY A 78 17.76 -5.94 7.87
N ASN A 79 16.82 -5.26 7.19
CA ASN A 79 16.96 -4.91 5.77
C ASN A 79 16.99 -3.38 5.53
N THR A 80 17.58 -2.64 6.47
CA THR A 80 17.71 -1.19 6.46
C THR A 80 18.82 -0.74 5.50
N LEU A 81 18.47 -0.53 4.23
CA LEU A 81 19.19 0.31 3.27
C LEU A 81 18.17 1.19 2.53
#